data_AF-A0A518IWK3-F1
#
_entry.id   AF-A0A518IWK3-F1
#
_cell.length_a   1.000
_cell.length_b   1.000
_cell.length_c   1.000
_cell.angle_alpha   90.00
_cell.angle_beta   90.00
_cell.angle_gamma   90.00
#
_symmetry.space_group_name_H-M   'P 1'
#
loop_
_entity.id
_entity.type
_entity.pdbx_description
1 polymer ?
#
loop_
_entity_poly.entity_id
_entity_poly.type
_entity_poly.pdbx_seq_one_letter_code
_entity_poly.pdbx_strand_id
1 'polypeptide(L)' 'MTLIVAILSTDGRIRRNPDTNEPILPGDILYVMSSQEKTLAVIRQVQAQRAELTYRGSRVQS' A
#
# COMPACT_ATOMS: atom_id res chain seq x y z
N MET A 1 16.42 2.04 3.48
CA MET A 1 15.75 0.81 3.94
C MET A 1 14.32 1.22 4.23
N THR A 2 13.32 0.44 3.82
CA THR A 2 11.91 0.72 4.12
C THR A 2 11.50 -0.24 5.23
N LEU A 3 11.05 0.29 6.36
CA LEU A 3 10.58 -0.47 7.50
C LEU A 3 9.06 -0.33 7.61
N ILE A 4 8.33 -1.43 7.65
CA ILE A 4 6.90 -1.41 7.96
C ILE A 4 6.77 -1.36 9.48
N VAL A 5 6.16 -0.30 10.01
CA VAL A 5 5.99 -0.10 11.46
C VAL A 5 4.61 -0.50 11.95
N ALA A 6 3.61 -0.49 11.07
CA ALA A 6 2.28 -0.98 11.38
C ALA A 6 1.49 -1.34 10.12
N ILE A 7 0.49 -2.20 10.30
CA ILE A 7 -0.51 -2.55 9.30
C ILE A 7 -1.88 -2.30 9.92
N LEU A 8 -2.71 -1.47 9.29
CA LEU A 8 -4.13 -1.36 9.60
C LEU A 8 -4.89 -2.26 8.62
N SER A 9 -5.52 -3.30 9.16
CA SER A 9 -6.31 -4.25 8.38
C SER A 9 -7.71 -3.71 8.09
N THR A 10 -8.38 -4.32 7.12
CA THR A 10 -9.77 -3.99 6.75
C THR A 10 -10.80 -4.26 7.86
N ASP A 11 -10.47 -5.13 8.82
CA ASP A 11 -11.29 -5.39 10.02
C ASP A 11 -11.10 -4.33 11.13
N GLY A 12 -10.29 -3.30 10.88
CA GLY A 12 -10.00 -2.21 11.80
C GLY A 12 -8.90 -2.51 12.82
N ARG A 13 -8.30 -3.70 12.80
CA ARG A 13 -7.20 -4.05 13.72
C ARG A 13 -5.88 -3.46 13.25
N ILE A 14 -5.13 -2.92 14.21
CA ILE A 14 -3.78 -2.40 13.98
C ILE A 14 -2.76 -3.40 14.50
N ARG A 15 -1.90 -3.88 13.61
CA ARG A 15 -0.79 -4.80 13.89
C ARG A 15 0.50 -3.98 13.86
N ARG A 16 1.15 -3.81 15.02
CA ARG A 16 2.36 -2.99 15.17
C ARG A 16 3.60 -3.86 15.08
N ASN A 17 4.65 -3.33 14.44
CA ASN A 17 5.91 -4.05 14.17
C ASN A 17 5.66 -5.46 13.60
N PRO A 18 4.98 -5.56 12.45
CA PRO A 18 4.69 -6.85 11.84
C PRO A 18 5.99 -7.60 11.52
N ASP A 19 5.93 -8.93 11.61
CA ASP A 19 7.05 -9.76 11.19
C ASP A 19 7.25 -9.67 9.67
N THR A 20 8.46 -9.95 9.20
CA THR A 20 8.80 -9.84 7.76
C THR A 20 7.97 -10.79 6.89
N ASN A 21 7.49 -11.89 7.45
CA ASN A 21 6.68 -12.90 6.76
C ASN A 21 5.18 -12.74 7.00
N GLU A 22 4.76 -11.66 7.67
CA GLU A 22 3.37 -11.45 7.96
C GLU A 22 2.57 -11.17 6.67
N PRO A 23 1.45 -11.87 6.44
CA PRO A 23 0.67 -11.68 5.22
C PRO A 23 0.06 -10.28 5.17
N ILE A 24 0.27 -9.60 4.04
CA ILE A 24 -0.35 -8.33 3.67
C ILE A 24 -1.53 -8.64 2.74
N LEU A 25 -2.72 -8.21 3.13
CA LEU A 25 -3.96 -8.52 2.43
C LEU A 25 -4.45 -7.32 1.59
N PRO A 26 -5.26 -7.56 0.54
CA PRO A 26 -5.89 -6.47 -0.21
C PRO A 26 -6.75 -5.60 0.72
N GLY A 27 -6.51 -4.29 0.65
CA GLY A 27 -7.19 -3.29 1.49
C GLY A 27 -6.43 -2.92 2.78
N ASP A 28 -5.35 -3.62 3.12
CA ASP A 28 -4.49 -3.23 4.23
C ASP A 28 -3.81 -1.88 3.96
N ILE A 29 -3.68 -1.07 5.00
CA ILE A 29 -2.94 0.19 4.98
C ILE A 29 -1.62 0.00 5.72
N LEU A 30 -0.51 0.16 4.99
CA LEU A 30 0.85 0.01 5.50
C LEU A 30 1.40 1.35 5.98
N TYR A 31 1.82 1.40 7.24
CA TYR A 31 2.60 2.52 7.78
C TYR A 31 4.08 2.19 7.64
N VAL A 32 4.80 3.04 6.89
CA VAL A 32 6.20 2.79 6.55
C VAL A 32 7.12 3.93 7.00
N MET A 33 8.29 3.57 7.52
CA MET A 33 9.42 4.48 7.71
C MET A 33 10.44 4.22 6.60
N SER A 34 10.68 5.22 5.76
CA SER A 34 11.68 5.15 4.70
C SER A 34 12.26 6.53 4.43
N SER A 35 13.35 6.61 3.65
CA SER A 35 13.81 7.90 3.15
C SER A 35 12.80 8.48 2.16
N GLN A 36 12.65 9.80 2.17
CA GLN A 36 11.68 10.50 1.33
C GLN A 36 11.81 10.12 -0.16
N GLU A 37 13.03 10.04 -0.69
CA GLU A 37 13.32 9.62 -2.06
C GLU A 37 12.77 8.23 -2.39
N LYS A 38 12.93 7.27 -1.47
CA LYS A 38 12.44 5.89 -1.65
C LYS A 38 10.92 5.81 -1.56
N THR A 39 10.31 6.54 -0.64
CA THR A 39 8.85 6.64 -0.53
C THR A 39 8.25 7.20 -1.82
N LEU A 40 8.84 8.27 -2.38
CA LEU A 40 8.40 8.87 -3.64
C LEU A 40 8.55 7.91 -4.82
N ALA A 41 9.64 7.14 -4.89
CA ALA A 41 9.84 6.13 -5.94
C ALA A 41 8.76 5.04 -5.90
N VAL A 42 8.43 4.52 -4.71
CA VAL A 42 7.38 3.51 -4.53
C VAL A 42 6.01 4.06 -4.91
N ILE A 43 5.67 5.28 -4.48
CA ILE A 43 4.40 5.92 -4.85
C ILE A 43 4.28 6.07 -6.37
N ARG A 44 5.33 6.56 -7.04
CA ARG A 44 5.36 6.70 -8.51
C ARG A 44 5.19 5.37 -9.22
N GLN A 45 5.86 4.32 -8.75
CA GLN A 45 5.73 2.97 -9.31
C GLN A 45 4.29 2.44 -9.19
N VAL A 46 3.67 2.57 -8.02
CA VAL A 46 2.29 2.14 -7.80
C VAL A 46 1.31 2.96 -8.65
N GLN A 47 1.53 4.26 -8.79
CA GLN A 47 0.71 5.13 -9.65
C GLN A 47 0.81 4.76 -11.13
N ALA A 48 2.02 4.46 -11.62
CA ALA A 48 2.23 4.02 -13.00
C ALA A 48 1.49 2.70 -13.28
N GLN A 49 1.58 1.73 -12.37
CA GLN A 49 0.84 0.46 -12.46
C GLN A 49 -0.68 0.67 -12.38
N ARG A 50 -1.13 1.63 -11.55
CA ARG A 50 -2.56 2.00 -11.50
C ARG A 50 -3.05 2.64 -12.79
N ALA A 51 -2.24 3.46 -13.47
CA ALA A 51 -2.65 4.02 -14.76
C ALA A 51 -2.96 2.93 -15.80
N GLU A 52 -2.24 1.80 -15.77
CA GLU A 52 -2.57 0.61 -16.58
C GLU A 52 -3.81 -0.14 -16.07
N LEU A 53 -4.03 -0.19 -14.75
CA LEU A 53 -5.19 -0.89 -14.14
C LEU A 53 -6.50 -0.09 -14.19
N THR A 54 -6.45 1.23 -14.40
CA THR A 54 -7.62 2.14 -14.40
C THR A 54 -8.44 2.06 -15.71
N TYR A 55 -8.20 1.09 -16.59
CA TYR A 55 -9.04 0.86 -17.79
C TYR A 55 -10.24 -0.08 -17.55
N ARG A 56 -10.37 -0.73 -16.38
CA ARG A 56 -11.51 -1.64 -16.10
C ARG A 56 -12.58 -1.11 -15.14
N GLY A 57 -12.30 -0.05 -14.37
CA GLY A 57 -13.24 0.50 -13.37
C GLY A 57 -14.12 1.65 -13.85
N SER A 58 -13.82 2.27 -14.99
CA SER A 58 -14.46 3.51 -15.46
C SER A 58 -15.83 3.31 -16.14
N ARG A 59 -16.51 2.20 -15.88
CA ARG A 59 -17.95 2.00 -16.14
C ARG A 59 -18.69 1.87 -14.81
N VAL A 60 -18.63 2.90 -13.98
CA VAL A 60 -19.74 3.19 -13.07
C VAL A 60 -20.38 4.45 -13.62
N GLN A 61 -21.58 4.25 -14.14
CA GLN A 61 -22.34 5.16 -14.98
C GLN A 61 -22.67 6.49 -14.28
N SER A 62 -22.86 7.48 -15.14
CA SER A 62 -23.50 8.78 -14.98
C SER A 62 -24.84 8.73 -14.25
#